data_AF-A0A241V2A5-F1
#
_entry.id   AF-A0A241V2A5-F1
#
_cell.length_a   1.000
_cell.length_b   1.000
_cell.length_c   1.000
_cell.angle_alpha   90.00
_cell.angle_beta   90.00
_cell.angle_gamma   90.00
#
_symmetry.space_group_name_H-M   'P 1'
#
loop_
_entity.id
_entity.type
_entity.pdbx_description
1 polymer ?
#
loop_
_entity_poly.entity_id
_entity_poly.type
_entity_poly.pdbx_seq_one_letter_code
_entity_poly.pdbx_strand_id
1 'polypeptide(L)'
;MSELDQNQLVQIQQSVAEEQIQLSEQVGALKATGFFKKVSTVTEIKLIAEIKESKKYKGLKLIDHNGKYVTCSTFQDFCGAIGYSYEKINQDIQNLSAFGEDFLETSQRMGLGYRDLRKLRKLDDADREVIIEGEAVKAEDRESLIDLIEEMSAKHRKQKDAIETENKELKADKEALETILQKKDEKVNQLDTEVTKLKSPAEIQRRAESEPQELEKAALETLGTESILFLTAFNRYINALGGVMDIAESKDLPQLFECVDESIVAVCQRYAQYVQRLGTQVSFEEILNPSWMFPETADIDTSGQ
;
A
#
# COMPACT_ATOMS: atom_id res chain seq x y z
N MET A 1 -81.41 -58.68 -6.44
CA MET A 1 -80.38 -57.75 -6.94
C MET A 1 -79.62 -57.29 -5.72
N SER A 2 -78.32 -57.62 -5.63
CA SER A 2 -77.49 -57.19 -4.49
C SER A 2 -77.30 -55.69 -4.60
N GLU A 3 -77.78 -54.93 -3.62
CA GLU A 3 -77.46 -53.52 -3.49
C GLU A 3 -75.94 -53.39 -3.31
N LEU A 4 -75.31 -52.54 -4.12
CA LEU A 4 -73.90 -52.23 -4.00
C LEU A 4 -73.67 -51.54 -2.64
N ASP A 5 -72.75 -52.09 -1.84
CA ASP A 5 -72.37 -51.53 -0.54
C ASP A 5 -71.68 -50.17 -0.72
N GLN A 6 -71.80 -49.27 0.27
CA GLN A 6 -71.24 -47.91 0.25
C GLN A 6 -69.75 -47.89 -0.10
N ASN A 7 -68.98 -48.89 0.34
CA ASN A 7 -67.56 -49.01 -0.02
C ASN A 7 -67.33 -49.29 -1.50
N GLN A 8 -68.22 -50.05 -2.15
CA GLN A 8 -68.15 -50.33 -3.59
C GLN A 8 -68.57 -49.11 -4.41
N LEU A 9 -69.54 -48.33 -3.93
CA LEU A 9 -69.94 -47.07 -4.56
C LEU A 9 -68.84 -46.01 -4.48
N VAL A 10 -68.11 -45.93 -3.36
CA VAL A 10 -66.96 -45.02 -3.20
C VAL A 10 -65.81 -45.43 -4.11
N GLN A 11 -65.51 -46.73 -4.24
CA GLN A 11 -64.48 -47.22 -5.16
C GLN A 11 -64.84 -46.96 -6.63
N ILE A 12 -66.10 -47.15 -7.03
CA ILE A 12 -66.57 -46.85 -8.39
C ILE A 12 -66.55 -45.34 -8.66
N GLN A 13 -66.92 -44.50 -7.68
CA GLN A 13 -66.80 -43.04 -7.82
C GLN A 13 -65.34 -42.59 -7.95
N GLN A 14 -64.42 -43.20 -7.20
CA GLN A 14 -62.99 -42.92 -7.32
C GLN A 14 -62.45 -43.36 -8.67
N SER A 15 -62.79 -44.56 -9.15
CA SER A 15 -62.32 -45.05 -10.45
C SER A 15 -62.89 -44.23 -11.62
N VAL A 16 -64.18 -43.85 -11.55
CA VAL A 16 -64.80 -42.99 -12.56
C VAL A 16 -64.22 -41.57 -12.52
N ALA A 17 -63.90 -41.05 -11.33
CA ALA A 17 -63.21 -39.77 -11.20
C ALA A 17 -61.78 -39.83 -11.75
N GLU A 18 -61.03 -40.91 -11.49
CA GLU A 18 -59.69 -41.14 -12.03
C GLU A 18 -59.70 -41.30 -13.56
N GLU A 19 -60.65 -42.04 -14.12
CA GLU A 19 -60.83 -42.19 -15.57
C GLU A 19 -61.27 -40.88 -16.22
N GLN A 20 -62.13 -40.08 -15.58
CA GLN A 20 -62.50 -38.75 -16.06
C GLN A 20 -61.35 -37.73 -15.97
N ILE A 21 -60.49 -37.84 -14.95
CA ILE A 21 -59.27 -37.03 -14.82
C ILE A 21 -58.29 -37.42 -15.92
N GLN A 22 -58.04 -38.72 -16.16
CA GLN A 22 -57.21 -39.19 -17.27
C GLN A 22 -57.77 -38.78 -18.63
N LEU A 23 -59.08 -38.88 -18.85
CA LEU A 23 -59.70 -38.45 -20.10
C LEU A 23 -59.61 -36.92 -20.27
N SER A 24 -59.73 -36.15 -19.19
CA SER A 24 -59.55 -34.70 -19.19
C SER A 24 -58.09 -34.31 -19.43
N GLU A 25 -57.14 -35.07 -18.90
CA GLU A 25 -55.70 -34.94 -19.18
C GLU A 25 -55.39 -35.30 -20.63
N GLN A 26 -56.00 -36.34 -21.20
CA GLN A 26 -55.82 -36.74 -22.61
C GLN A 26 -56.45 -35.74 -23.58
N VAL A 27 -57.65 -35.24 -23.28
CA VAL A 27 -58.30 -34.15 -24.05
C VAL A 27 -57.52 -32.85 -23.90
N GLY A 28 -56.97 -32.59 -22.71
CA GLY A 28 -56.02 -31.51 -22.44
C GLY A 28 -54.75 -31.65 -23.27
N ALA A 29 -54.16 -32.84 -23.32
CA ALA A 29 -52.97 -33.18 -24.10
C ALA A 29 -53.23 -33.13 -25.61
N LEU A 30 -54.42 -33.51 -26.08
CA LEU A 30 -54.85 -33.38 -27.48
C LEU A 30 -55.07 -31.91 -27.90
N LYS A 31 -55.69 -31.11 -27.03
CA LYS A 31 -55.82 -29.66 -27.23
C LYS A 31 -54.45 -28.98 -27.18
N ALA A 32 -53.59 -29.40 -26.25
CA ALA A 32 -52.23 -28.91 -26.10
C ALA A 32 -51.38 -29.29 -27.32
N THR A 33 -51.36 -30.55 -27.77
CA THR A 33 -50.62 -30.96 -28.99
C THR A 33 -51.13 -30.27 -30.26
N GLY A 34 -52.44 -30.07 -30.39
CA GLY A 34 -53.04 -29.28 -31.48
C GLY A 34 -52.66 -27.79 -31.45
N PHE A 35 -52.45 -27.23 -30.26
CA PHE A 35 -51.95 -25.87 -30.03
C PHE A 35 -50.44 -25.77 -30.23
N PHE A 36 -49.65 -26.70 -29.65
CA PHE A 36 -48.19 -26.80 -29.72
C PHE A 36 -47.67 -27.03 -31.14
N LYS A 37 -48.47 -27.66 -32.02
CA LYS A 37 -48.11 -27.79 -33.45
C LYS A 37 -48.25 -26.47 -34.23
N LYS A 38 -48.92 -25.44 -33.67
CA LYS A 38 -49.25 -24.17 -34.35
C LYS A 38 -48.76 -22.91 -33.63
N VAL A 39 -48.48 -22.94 -32.32
CA VAL A 39 -48.14 -21.75 -31.52
C VAL A 39 -46.84 -21.97 -30.74
N SER A 40 -45.79 -21.33 -31.24
CA SER A 40 -44.66 -20.70 -30.55
C SER A 40 -44.01 -21.41 -29.34
N THR A 41 -42.74 -21.81 -29.52
CA THR A 41 -41.80 -22.18 -28.46
C THR A 41 -41.69 -21.12 -27.36
N VAL A 42 -41.96 -19.84 -27.64
CA VAL A 42 -41.79 -18.73 -26.68
C VAL A 42 -42.89 -18.72 -25.62
N THR A 43 -44.15 -18.96 -25.99
CA THR A 43 -45.27 -19.04 -25.03
C THR A 43 -45.06 -20.20 -24.03
N GLU A 44 -44.53 -21.33 -24.51
CA GLU A 44 -44.14 -22.46 -23.66
C GLU A 44 -43.05 -22.06 -22.65
N ILE A 45 -42.00 -21.39 -23.12
CA ILE A 45 -40.92 -20.88 -22.25
C ILE A 45 -41.47 -19.94 -21.18
N LYS A 46 -42.42 -19.06 -21.54
CA LYS A 46 -43.08 -18.13 -20.60
C LYS A 46 -43.89 -18.85 -19.53
N LEU A 47 -44.67 -19.86 -19.91
CA LEU A 47 -45.42 -20.68 -18.96
C LEU A 47 -44.47 -21.43 -18.01
N ILE A 48 -43.39 -21.99 -18.54
CA ILE A 48 -42.37 -22.68 -17.75
C ILE A 48 -41.65 -21.69 -16.80
N ALA A 49 -41.39 -20.46 -17.25
CA ALA A 49 -40.85 -19.40 -16.41
C ALA A 49 -41.80 -19.05 -15.24
N GLU A 50 -43.10 -18.89 -15.51
CA GLU A 50 -44.10 -18.63 -14.46
C GLU A 50 -44.14 -19.78 -13.44
N ILE A 51 -44.17 -21.03 -13.91
CA ILE A 51 -44.15 -22.22 -13.04
C ILE A 51 -42.89 -22.24 -12.16
N LYS A 52 -41.74 -21.86 -12.72
CA LYS A 52 -40.46 -21.75 -12.01
C LYS A 52 -40.53 -20.69 -10.91
N GLU A 53 -40.99 -19.48 -11.24
CA GLU A 53 -41.09 -18.35 -10.32
C GLU A 53 -42.08 -18.62 -9.20
N SER A 54 -43.26 -19.15 -9.53
CA SER A 54 -44.31 -19.46 -8.57
C SER A 54 -44.04 -20.72 -7.76
N LYS A 55 -43.01 -21.51 -8.12
CA LYS A 55 -42.68 -22.81 -7.54
C LYS A 55 -43.85 -23.82 -7.58
N LYS A 56 -44.79 -23.65 -8.52
CA LYS A 56 -45.97 -24.53 -8.68
C LYS A 56 -45.58 -25.97 -9.02
N TYR A 57 -44.34 -26.18 -9.48
CA TYR A 57 -43.79 -27.50 -9.76
C TYR A 57 -43.60 -28.40 -8.53
N LYS A 58 -43.48 -27.83 -7.32
CA LYS A 58 -43.17 -28.62 -6.11
C LYS A 58 -44.35 -29.49 -5.70
N GLY A 59 -44.13 -30.79 -5.61
CA GLY A 59 -45.13 -31.77 -5.22
C GLY A 59 -46.06 -32.19 -6.36
N LEU A 60 -45.86 -31.69 -7.58
CA LEU A 60 -46.57 -32.20 -8.75
C LEU A 60 -46.19 -33.65 -8.99
N LYS A 61 -47.20 -34.48 -9.23
CA LYS A 61 -47.04 -35.86 -9.69
C LYS A 61 -47.32 -35.86 -11.18
N LEU A 62 -46.32 -36.18 -11.98
CA LEU A 62 -46.39 -36.21 -13.43
C LEU A 62 -45.99 -37.59 -13.93
N ILE A 63 -46.43 -37.92 -15.14
CA ILE A 63 -45.90 -39.05 -15.90
C ILE A 63 -44.77 -38.49 -16.75
N ASP A 64 -43.55 -38.99 -16.56
CA ASP A 64 -42.40 -38.59 -17.36
C ASP A 64 -42.48 -39.14 -18.79
N HIS A 65 -41.56 -38.72 -19.66
CA HIS A 65 -41.47 -39.16 -21.05
C HIS A 65 -41.24 -40.68 -21.23
N ASN A 66 -40.92 -41.42 -20.16
CA ASN A 66 -40.77 -42.87 -20.16
C ASN A 66 -42.02 -43.59 -19.61
N GLY A 67 -43.11 -42.87 -19.32
CA GLY A 67 -44.33 -43.43 -18.76
C GLY A 67 -44.25 -43.70 -17.25
N LYS A 68 -43.23 -43.18 -16.55
CA LYS A 68 -43.05 -43.40 -15.11
C LYS A 68 -43.64 -42.25 -14.31
N TYR A 69 -44.34 -42.57 -13.23
CA TYR A 69 -44.76 -41.59 -12.25
C TYR A 69 -43.56 -40.99 -11.52
N VAL A 70 -43.40 -39.68 -11.65
CA VAL A 70 -42.37 -38.88 -10.97
C VAL A 70 -43.04 -37.80 -10.12
N THR A 71 -42.50 -37.57 -8.93
CA THR A 71 -42.89 -36.45 -8.09
C THR A 71 -41.83 -35.36 -8.22
N CYS A 72 -42.22 -34.19 -8.71
CA CYS A 72 -41.30 -33.08 -8.92
C CYS A 72 -41.00 -32.38 -7.59
N SER A 73 -39.77 -32.50 -7.10
CA SER A 73 -39.30 -31.83 -5.88
C SER A 73 -38.48 -30.58 -6.21
N THR A 74 -37.76 -30.63 -7.32
CA THR A 74 -36.94 -29.55 -7.88
C THR A 74 -37.47 -29.08 -9.24
N PHE A 75 -37.00 -27.92 -9.69
CA PHE A 75 -37.32 -27.44 -11.03
C PHE A 75 -36.65 -28.32 -12.11
N GLN A 76 -35.50 -28.93 -11.81
CA GLN A 76 -34.85 -29.88 -12.69
C GLN A 76 -35.69 -31.16 -12.88
N ASP A 77 -36.30 -31.67 -11.81
CA ASP A 77 -37.23 -32.81 -11.89
C ASP A 77 -38.41 -32.49 -12.80
N PHE A 78 -38.94 -31.27 -12.69
CA PHE A 78 -40.02 -30.78 -13.55
C PHE A 78 -39.60 -30.69 -15.01
N CYS A 79 -38.45 -30.06 -15.32
CA CYS A 79 -37.93 -30.00 -16.69
C CYS A 79 -37.76 -31.39 -17.30
N GLY A 80 -37.18 -32.33 -16.54
CA GLY A 80 -37.01 -33.71 -16.97
C GLY A 80 -38.36 -34.41 -17.23
N ALA A 81 -39.34 -34.21 -16.35
CA ALA A 81 -40.67 -34.78 -16.51
C ALA A 81 -41.38 -34.31 -17.79
N ILE A 82 -41.21 -33.04 -18.17
CA ILE A 82 -41.77 -32.47 -19.41
C ILE A 82 -40.88 -32.69 -20.65
N GLY A 83 -39.78 -33.45 -20.52
CA GLY A 83 -38.94 -33.85 -21.66
C GLY A 83 -37.85 -32.86 -22.07
N TYR A 84 -37.49 -31.90 -21.22
CA TYR A 84 -36.40 -30.95 -21.48
C TYR A 84 -35.24 -31.10 -20.49
N SER A 85 -34.03 -30.73 -20.92
CA SER A 85 -32.94 -30.53 -19.98
C SER A 85 -33.12 -29.22 -19.21
N TYR A 86 -32.66 -29.23 -17.95
CA TYR A 86 -32.67 -28.03 -17.11
C TYR A 86 -31.85 -26.91 -17.75
N GLU A 87 -30.70 -27.22 -18.34
CA GLU A 87 -29.81 -26.25 -18.97
C GLU A 87 -30.49 -25.53 -20.13
N LYS A 88 -31.20 -26.27 -20.99
CA LYS A 88 -31.91 -25.70 -22.13
C LYS A 88 -32.98 -24.73 -21.67
N ILE A 89 -33.88 -25.18 -20.79
CA ILE A 89 -34.97 -24.35 -20.26
C ILE A 89 -34.44 -23.09 -19.57
N ASN A 90 -33.38 -23.20 -18.77
CA ASN A 90 -32.81 -22.01 -18.16
C ASN A 90 -32.22 -21.04 -19.18
N GLN A 91 -31.56 -21.55 -20.21
CA GLN A 91 -31.04 -20.69 -21.27
C GLN A 91 -32.18 -19.99 -22.02
N ASP A 92 -33.30 -20.68 -22.25
CA ASP A 92 -34.49 -20.13 -22.88
C ASP A 92 -35.17 -19.07 -22.02
N ILE A 93 -35.36 -19.33 -20.72
CA ILE A 93 -35.90 -18.34 -19.76
C ILE A 93 -34.98 -17.11 -19.70
N GLN A 94 -33.67 -17.31 -19.69
CA GLN A 94 -32.71 -16.19 -19.73
C GLN A 94 -32.84 -15.36 -21.01
N ASN A 95 -33.03 -16.01 -22.16
CA ASN A 95 -33.23 -15.30 -23.42
C ASN A 95 -34.56 -14.53 -23.42
N LEU A 96 -35.65 -15.16 -22.95
CA LEU A 96 -36.95 -14.50 -22.82
C LEU A 96 -36.87 -13.27 -21.92
N SER A 97 -36.23 -13.39 -20.76
CA SER A 97 -36.04 -12.27 -19.84
C SER A 97 -35.14 -11.18 -20.41
N ALA A 98 -34.13 -11.53 -21.22
CA ALA A 98 -33.15 -10.57 -21.74
C ALA A 98 -33.61 -9.83 -23.00
N PHE A 99 -34.50 -10.43 -23.80
CA PHE A 99 -34.88 -9.91 -25.10
C PHE A 99 -36.37 -9.60 -25.26
N GLY A 100 -37.22 -10.13 -24.38
CA GLY A 100 -38.67 -10.04 -24.53
C GLY A 100 -39.24 -11.08 -25.51
N GLU A 101 -40.57 -11.15 -25.53
CA GLU A 101 -41.35 -12.14 -26.30
C GLU A 101 -41.25 -11.88 -27.80
N ASP A 102 -41.56 -10.66 -28.24
CA ASP A 102 -41.63 -10.29 -29.67
C ASP A 102 -40.31 -10.51 -30.42
N PHE A 103 -39.19 -10.08 -29.83
CA PHE A 103 -37.87 -10.32 -30.42
C PHE A 103 -37.51 -11.80 -30.42
N LEU A 104 -37.77 -12.51 -29.31
CA LEU A 104 -37.40 -13.92 -29.23
C LEU A 104 -38.16 -14.75 -30.29
N GLU A 105 -39.45 -14.48 -30.50
CA GLU A 105 -40.23 -15.09 -31.57
C GLU A 105 -39.67 -14.77 -32.95
N THR A 106 -39.39 -13.50 -33.21
CA THR A 106 -38.82 -13.05 -34.49
C THR A 106 -37.46 -13.69 -34.74
N SER A 107 -36.59 -13.76 -33.72
CA SER A 107 -35.28 -14.40 -33.80
C SER A 107 -35.38 -15.91 -34.09
N GLN A 108 -36.37 -16.59 -33.51
CA GLN A 108 -36.62 -18.01 -33.79
C GLN A 108 -37.13 -18.21 -35.21
N ARG A 109 -38.04 -17.35 -35.70
CA ARG A 109 -38.53 -17.36 -37.09
C ARG A 109 -37.39 -17.14 -38.09
N MET A 110 -36.49 -16.22 -37.80
CA MET A 110 -35.28 -15.96 -38.60
C MET A 110 -34.22 -17.07 -38.46
N GLY A 111 -34.39 -18.04 -37.56
CA GLY A 111 -33.40 -19.11 -37.35
C GLY A 111 -32.08 -18.61 -36.76
N LEU A 112 -32.14 -17.65 -35.83
CA LEU A 112 -30.98 -17.22 -35.06
C LEU A 112 -30.53 -18.34 -34.11
N GLY A 113 -29.22 -18.61 -34.07
CA GLY A 113 -28.67 -19.67 -33.24
C GLY A 113 -28.49 -19.23 -31.78
N TYR A 114 -28.47 -20.20 -30.86
CA TYR A 114 -28.12 -19.94 -29.44
C TYR A 114 -26.74 -19.31 -29.25
N ARG A 115 -25.81 -19.50 -30.20
CA ARG A 115 -24.50 -18.83 -30.15
C ARG A 115 -24.66 -17.32 -30.24
N ASP A 116 -25.51 -16.84 -31.13
CA ASP A 116 -25.69 -15.41 -31.41
C ASP A 116 -26.56 -14.77 -30.33
N LEU A 117 -27.61 -15.46 -29.88
CA LEU A 117 -28.37 -15.06 -28.69
C LEU A 117 -27.46 -14.94 -27.44
N ARG A 118 -26.52 -15.87 -27.25
CA ARG A 118 -25.55 -15.76 -26.14
C ARG A 118 -24.61 -14.56 -26.25
N LYS A 119 -24.25 -14.15 -27.46
CA LYS A 119 -23.43 -12.94 -27.70
C LYS A 119 -24.24 -11.69 -27.41
N LEU A 120 -25.45 -11.60 -27.97
CA LEU A 120 -26.38 -10.49 -27.76
C LEU A 120 -26.68 -10.28 -26.26
N ARG A 121 -26.87 -11.36 -25.49
CA ARG A 121 -27.08 -11.30 -24.04
C ARG A 121 -25.87 -10.78 -23.25
N LYS A 122 -24.66 -10.85 -23.80
CA LYS A 122 -23.43 -10.37 -23.14
C LYS A 122 -23.17 -8.89 -23.38
N LEU A 123 -23.85 -8.27 -24.33
CA LEU A 123 -23.81 -6.83 -24.53
C LEU A 123 -24.46 -6.12 -23.35
N ASP A 124 -24.11 -4.86 -23.13
CA ASP A 124 -24.85 -4.02 -22.18
C ASP A 124 -26.30 -3.81 -22.64
N ASP A 125 -27.15 -3.34 -21.74
CA ASP A 125 -28.58 -3.28 -22.00
C ASP A 125 -28.91 -2.24 -23.09
N ALA A 126 -28.15 -1.15 -23.19
CA ALA A 126 -28.35 -0.11 -24.20
C ALA A 126 -28.00 -0.60 -25.61
N ASP A 127 -26.83 -1.19 -25.81
CA ASP A 127 -26.39 -1.75 -27.09
C ASP A 127 -27.29 -2.92 -27.50
N ARG A 128 -27.73 -3.73 -26.53
CA ARG A 128 -28.66 -4.83 -26.78
C ARG A 128 -30.01 -4.33 -27.26
N GLU A 129 -30.58 -3.31 -26.62
CA GLU A 129 -31.86 -2.69 -27.00
C GLU A 129 -31.80 -2.12 -28.42
N VAL A 130 -30.71 -1.42 -28.77
CA VAL A 130 -30.48 -0.90 -30.13
C VAL A 130 -30.50 -2.02 -31.18
N ILE A 131 -29.93 -3.19 -30.88
CA ILE A 131 -29.95 -4.32 -31.80
C ILE A 131 -31.35 -4.95 -31.89
N ILE A 132 -32.05 -5.09 -30.76
CA ILE A 132 -33.38 -5.69 -30.68
C ILE A 132 -34.42 -4.87 -31.44
N GLU A 133 -34.36 -3.54 -31.32
CA GLU A 133 -35.29 -2.62 -31.98
C GLU A 133 -34.80 -2.15 -33.37
N GLY A 134 -33.64 -2.65 -33.78
CA GLY A 134 -32.92 -2.26 -34.98
C GLY A 134 -33.63 -2.64 -36.28
N GLU A 135 -33.17 -2.01 -37.38
CA GLU A 135 -33.74 -2.20 -38.70
C GLU A 135 -33.59 -3.65 -39.22
N ALA A 136 -32.49 -4.32 -38.89
CA ALA A 136 -32.27 -5.72 -39.28
C ALA A 136 -33.35 -6.67 -38.74
N VAL A 137 -33.88 -6.41 -37.54
CA VAL A 137 -35.00 -7.18 -36.96
C VAL A 137 -36.30 -6.87 -37.68
N LYS A 138 -36.57 -5.59 -37.95
CA LYS A 138 -37.79 -5.12 -38.65
C LYS A 138 -37.86 -5.60 -40.11
N ALA A 139 -36.70 -5.69 -40.77
CA ALA A 139 -36.56 -6.19 -42.13
C ALA A 139 -36.48 -7.73 -42.19
N GLU A 140 -36.47 -8.42 -41.03
CA GLU A 140 -36.21 -9.85 -40.90
C GLU A 140 -34.91 -10.31 -41.60
N ASP A 141 -33.90 -9.44 -41.64
CA ASP A 141 -32.60 -9.71 -42.22
C ASP A 141 -31.68 -10.37 -41.19
N ARG A 142 -31.68 -11.70 -41.24
CA ARG A 142 -30.88 -12.56 -40.38
C ARG A 142 -29.38 -12.30 -40.51
N GLU A 143 -28.87 -12.09 -41.72
CA GLU A 143 -27.42 -11.98 -41.95
C GLU A 143 -26.90 -10.66 -41.36
N SER A 144 -27.57 -9.56 -41.68
CA SER A 144 -27.25 -8.24 -41.10
C SER A 144 -27.35 -8.22 -39.57
N LEU A 145 -28.33 -8.92 -39.00
CA LEU A 145 -28.47 -9.03 -37.54
C LEU A 145 -27.29 -9.79 -36.91
N ILE A 146 -26.86 -10.89 -37.52
CA ILE A 146 -25.72 -11.69 -37.01
C ILE A 146 -24.43 -10.87 -37.08
N ASP A 147 -24.21 -10.16 -38.18
CA ASP A 147 -23.03 -9.31 -38.37
C ASP A 147 -22.96 -8.20 -37.33
N LEU A 148 -24.09 -7.52 -37.07
CA LEU A 148 -24.19 -6.49 -36.04
C LEU A 148 -23.89 -7.04 -34.64
N ILE A 149 -24.43 -8.21 -34.31
CA ILE A 149 -24.16 -8.88 -33.03
C ILE A 149 -22.68 -9.22 -32.89
N GLU A 150 -22.02 -9.71 -33.95
CA GLU A 150 -20.60 -10.06 -33.91
C GLU A 150 -19.72 -8.82 -33.78
N GLU A 151 -19.99 -7.77 -34.53
CA GLU A 151 -19.25 -6.50 -34.48
C GLU A 151 -19.31 -5.89 -33.08
N MET A 152 -20.51 -5.76 -32.51
CA MET A 152 -20.70 -5.19 -31.18
C MET A 152 -20.05 -6.06 -30.10
N SER A 153 -20.16 -7.38 -30.24
CA SER A 153 -19.48 -8.32 -29.33
C SER A 153 -17.97 -8.22 -29.39
N ALA A 154 -17.41 -8.05 -30.59
CA ALA A 154 -15.97 -7.86 -30.79
C ALA A 154 -15.50 -6.52 -30.21
N LYS A 155 -16.26 -5.45 -30.40
CA LYS A 155 -15.99 -4.12 -29.82
C LYS A 155 -16.00 -4.17 -28.30
N HIS A 156 -17.02 -4.77 -27.69
CA HIS A 156 -17.12 -4.94 -26.23
C HIS A 156 -15.97 -5.75 -25.66
N ARG A 157 -15.59 -6.86 -26.31
CA ARG A 157 -14.42 -7.66 -25.88
C ARG A 157 -13.15 -6.81 -25.86
N LYS A 158 -12.87 -6.07 -26.94
CA LYS A 158 -11.69 -5.20 -27.03
C LYS A 158 -11.70 -4.09 -25.96
N GLN A 159 -12.86 -3.46 -25.75
CA GLN A 159 -12.99 -2.41 -24.72
C GLN A 159 -12.79 -2.99 -23.31
N LYS A 160 -13.35 -4.16 -23.02
CA LYS A 160 -13.16 -4.82 -21.74
C LYS A 160 -11.70 -5.20 -21.50
N ASP A 161 -11.03 -5.76 -22.50
CA ASP A 161 -9.61 -6.12 -22.39
C ASP A 161 -8.73 -4.88 -22.18
N ALA A 162 -9.04 -3.77 -22.86
CA ALA A 162 -8.36 -2.49 -22.68
C ALA A 162 -8.56 -1.93 -21.26
N ILE A 163 -9.80 -1.89 -20.77
CA ILE A 163 -10.13 -1.44 -19.40
C ILE A 163 -9.48 -2.34 -18.35
N GLU A 164 -9.43 -3.66 -18.56
CA GLU A 164 -8.77 -4.58 -17.64
C GLU A 164 -7.25 -4.35 -17.59
N THR A 165 -6.65 -4.02 -18.74
CA THR A 165 -5.22 -3.68 -18.83
C THR A 165 -4.94 -2.36 -18.11
N GLU A 166 -5.71 -1.32 -18.39
CA GLU A 166 -5.58 0.00 -17.73
C GLU A 166 -5.77 -0.10 -16.21
N ASN A 167 -6.75 -0.89 -15.74
CA ASN A 167 -6.93 -1.12 -14.31
C ASN A 167 -5.74 -1.83 -13.65
N LYS A 168 -5.10 -2.77 -14.35
CA LYS A 168 -3.90 -3.45 -13.84
C LYS A 168 -2.74 -2.47 -13.72
N GLU A 169 -2.54 -1.62 -14.72
CA GLU A 169 -1.50 -0.57 -14.72
C GLU A 169 -1.75 0.44 -13.60
N LEU A 170 -2.96 1.00 -13.50
CA LEU A 170 -3.33 1.94 -12.44
C LEU A 170 -3.17 1.35 -11.04
N LYS A 171 -3.46 0.06 -10.86
CA LYS A 171 -3.26 -0.62 -9.59
C LYS A 171 -1.77 -0.76 -9.26
N ALA A 172 -0.95 -1.15 -10.22
CA ALA A 172 0.50 -1.24 -10.03
C ALA A 172 1.12 0.13 -9.70
N ASP A 173 0.71 1.19 -10.41
CA ASP A 173 1.14 2.56 -10.14
C ASP A 173 0.73 3.02 -8.75
N LYS A 174 -0.49 2.70 -8.32
CA LYS A 174 -0.97 3.00 -6.98
C LYS A 174 -0.13 2.30 -5.91
N GLU A 175 0.16 1.01 -6.06
CA GLU A 175 1.00 0.24 -5.13
C GLU A 175 2.44 0.80 -5.06
N ALA A 176 3.00 1.22 -6.20
CA ALA A 176 4.30 1.88 -6.25
C ALA A 176 4.29 3.25 -5.54
N LEU A 177 3.26 4.06 -5.75
CA LEU A 177 3.09 5.35 -5.08
C LEU A 177 2.90 5.20 -3.57
N GLU A 178 2.11 4.21 -3.12
CA GLU A 178 1.94 3.89 -1.69
C GLU A 178 3.29 3.52 -1.04
N THR A 179 4.10 2.71 -1.73
CA THR A 179 5.44 2.34 -1.25
C THR A 179 6.37 3.55 -1.14
N ILE A 180 6.34 4.46 -2.13
CA ILE A 180 7.13 5.70 -2.10
C ILE A 180 6.65 6.60 -0.96
N LEU A 181 5.34 6.71 -0.76
CA LEU A 181 4.76 7.52 0.30
C LEU A 181 5.20 7.00 1.68
N GLN A 182 5.13 5.69 1.91
CA GLN A 182 5.63 5.06 3.15
C GLN A 182 7.10 5.37 3.40
N LYS A 183 7.96 5.21 2.38
CA LYS A 183 9.39 5.55 2.49
C LYS A 183 9.62 7.04 2.79
N LYS A 184 8.81 7.92 2.21
CA LYS A 184 8.89 9.36 2.50
C LYS A 184 8.45 9.67 3.92
N ASP A 185 7.35 9.08 4.40
CA ASP A 185 6.87 9.26 5.77
C ASP A 185 7.89 8.75 6.80
N GLU A 186 8.50 7.59 6.57
CA GLU A 186 9.61 7.09 7.39
C GLU A 186 10.77 8.08 7.44
N LYS A 187 11.16 8.65 6.29
CA LYS A 187 12.26 9.62 6.24
C LYS A 187 11.90 10.94 6.92
N VAL A 188 10.65 11.41 6.78
CA VAL A 188 10.15 12.59 7.48
C VAL A 188 10.22 12.37 8.99
N ASN A 189 9.75 11.23 9.50
CA ASN A 189 9.79 10.90 10.92
C ASN A 189 11.24 10.82 11.46
N GLN A 190 12.17 10.26 10.69
CA GLN A 190 13.60 10.23 11.04
C GLN A 190 14.16 11.65 11.16
N LEU A 191 13.94 12.49 10.15
CA LEU A 191 14.42 13.87 10.13
C LEU A 191 13.78 14.69 11.25
N ASP A 192 12.49 14.50 11.53
CA ASP A 192 11.80 15.21 12.61
C ASP A 192 12.34 14.80 13.98
N THR A 193 12.68 13.52 14.16
CA THR A 193 13.36 13.03 15.37
C THR A 193 14.75 13.64 15.52
N GLU A 194 15.55 13.70 14.45
CA GLU A 194 16.89 14.32 14.46
C GLU A 194 16.79 15.81 14.78
N VAL A 195 15.90 16.54 14.10
CA VAL A 195 15.68 17.96 14.34
C VAL A 195 15.21 18.20 15.77
N THR A 196 14.31 17.38 16.31
CA THR A 196 13.84 17.49 17.69
C THR A 196 14.95 17.24 18.71
N LYS A 197 15.82 16.24 18.48
CA LYS A 197 17.00 15.99 19.33
C LYS A 197 17.97 17.17 19.28
N LEU A 198 18.28 17.67 18.08
CA LEU A 198 19.19 18.79 17.88
C LEU A 198 18.68 20.10 18.48
N LYS A 199 17.37 20.34 18.40
CA LYS A 199 16.71 21.50 19.00
C LYS A 199 16.38 21.32 20.48
N SER A 200 16.70 20.16 21.07
CA SER A 200 16.43 19.94 22.48
C SER A 200 17.29 20.89 23.33
N PRO A 201 16.73 21.50 24.39
CA PRO A 201 17.47 22.44 25.22
C PRO A 201 18.78 21.87 25.78
N ALA A 202 18.80 20.57 26.10
CA ALA A 202 19.98 19.87 26.61
C ALA A 202 21.12 19.79 25.57
N GLU A 203 20.80 19.51 24.30
CA GLU A 203 21.82 19.43 23.24
C GLU A 203 22.31 20.81 22.81
N ILE A 204 21.42 21.82 22.82
CA ILE A 204 21.80 23.23 22.62
C ILE A 204 22.74 23.68 23.73
N GLN A 205 22.44 23.37 25.00
CA GLN A 205 23.31 23.69 26.14
C GLN A 205 24.66 22.98 26.02
N ARG A 206 24.68 21.68 25.72
CA ARG A 206 25.94 20.95 25.50
C ARG A 206 26.82 21.56 24.41
N ARG A 207 26.24 21.97 23.29
CA ARG A 207 26.99 22.63 22.21
C ARG A 207 27.56 23.96 22.66
N ALA A 208 26.73 24.78 23.30
CA ALA A 208 27.13 26.08 23.84
C ALA A 208 28.21 25.96 24.94
N GLU A 209 28.24 24.85 25.69
CA GLU A 209 29.28 24.56 26.68
C GLU A 209 30.56 23.97 26.06
N SER A 210 30.46 23.20 24.98
CA SER A 210 31.62 22.59 24.31
C SER A 210 32.47 23.58 23.52
N GLU A 211 31.86 24.59 22.91
CA GLU A 211 32.55 25.60 22.11
C GLU A 211 33.58 26.44 22.92
N PRO A 212 33.25 27.00 24.10
CA PRO A 212 34.23 27.69 24.94
C PRO A 212 35.30 26.73 25.49
N GLN A 213 34.96 25.46 25.75
CA GLN A 213 35.90 24.49 26.29
C GLN A 213 36.95 24.05 25.27
N GLU A 214 36.58 23.91 23.99
CA GLU A 214 37.54 23.64 22.91
C GLU A 214 38.46 24.84 22.64
N LEU A 215 37.91 26.07 22.68
CA LEU A 215 38.69 27.30 22.55
C LEU A 215 39.68 27.48 23.70
N GLU A 216 39.25 27.21 24.93
CA GLU A 216 40.11 27.27 26.13
C GLU A 216 41.24 26.25 26.03
N LYS A 217 40.95 25.01 25.62
CA LYS A 217 41.97 23.97 25.44
C LYS A 217 43.00 24.37 24.38
N ALA A 218 42.55 24.87 23.22
CA ALA A 218 43.46 25.32 22.15
C ALA A 218 44.34 26.50 22.60
N ALA A 219 43.79 27.42 23.39
CA ALA A 219 44.54 28.54 23.96
C ALA A 219 45.60 28.06 24.97
N LEU A 220 45.25 27.10 25.85
CA LEU A 220 46.18 26.51 26.82
C LEU A 220 47.29 25.69 26.15
N GLU A 221 46.98 24.92 25.12
CA GLU A 221 47.98 24.18 24.32
C GLU A 221 48.96 25.14 23.63
N THR A 222 48.46 26.25 23.09
CA THR A 222 49.28 27.31 22.50
C THR A 222 50.20 27.93 23.56
N LEU A 223 49.64 28.31 24.71
CA LEU A 223 50.42 28.89 25.82
C LEU A 223 51.52 27.95 26.32
N GLY A 224 51.20 26.66 26.49
CA GLY A 224 52.17 25.65 26.90
C GLY A 224 53.30 25.46 25.87
N THR A 225 52.94 25.39 24.58
CA THR A 225 53.92 25.23 23.50
C THR A 225 54.89 26.41 23.42
N GLU A 226 54.37 27.63 23.43
CA GLU A 226 55.19 28.85 23.36
C GLU A 226 56.10 29.01 24.60
N SER A 227 55.60 28.65 25.78
CA SER A 227 56.40 28.68 27.02
C SER A 227 57.60 27.71 26.95
N ILE A 228 57.39 26.49 26.43
CA ILE A 228 58.46 25.51 26.25
C ILE A 228 59.48 25.98 25.21
N LEU A 229 59.02 26.58 24.11
CA LEU A 229 59.89 27.13 23.08
C LEU A 229 60.79 28.25 23.64
N PHE A 230 60.23 29.14 24.45
CA PHE A 230 60.98 30.19 25.13
C PHE A 230 62.06 29.61 26.06
N LEU A 231 61.69 28.68 26.94
CA LEU A 231 62.66 28.03 27.86
C LEU A 231 63.76 27.30 27.08
N THR A 232 63.43 26.68 25.96
CA THR A 232 64.41 26.02 25.09
C THR A 232 65.38 27.03 24.47
N ALA A 233 64.88 28.16 23.96
CA ALA A 233 65.72 29.22 23.42
C ALA A 233 66.62 29.85 24.48
N PHE A 234 66.09 30.07 25.68
CA PHE A 234 66.86 30.58 26.82
C PHE A 234 67.99 29.62 27.22
N ASN A 235 67.71 28.32 27.33
CA ASN A 235 68.74 27.32 27.60
C ASN A 235 69.84 27.29 26.53
N ARG A 236 69.48 27.44 25.24
CA ARG A 236 70.48 27.56 24.16
C ARG A 236 71.35 28.80 24.33
N TYR A 237 70.78 29.92 24.75
CA TYR A 237 71.53 31.14 25.04
C TYR A 237 72.52 30.93 26.19
N ILE A 238 72.09 30.33 27.31
CA ILE A 238 72.98 30.02 28.43
C ILE A 238 74.13 29.08 28.00
N ASN A 239 73.83 28.04 27.23
CA ASN A 239 74.87 27.14 26.70
C ASN A 239 75.88 27.87 25.81
N ALA A 240 75.43 28.83 24.99
CA ALA A 240 76.33 29.63 24.15
C ALA A 240 77.23 30.54 25.00
N LEU A 241 76.71 31.13 26.08
CA LEU A 241 77.51 31.90 27.03
C LEU A 241 78.57 31.03 27.72
N GLY A 242 78.23 29.80 28.11
CA GLY A 242 79.19 28.83 28.65
C GLY A 242 80.37 28.60 27.69
N GLY A 243 80.09 28.44 26.39
CA GLY A 243 81.15 28.32 25.39
C GLY A 243 82.04 29.57 25.24
N VAL A 244 81.50 30.77 25.49
CA VAL A 244 82.30 32.01 25.54
C VAL A 244 83.18 32.04 26.78
N MET A 245 82.67 31.59 27.93
CA MET A 245 83.44 31.46 29.17
C MET A 245 84.58 30.45 29.03
N ASP A 246 84.35 29.31 28.37
CA ASP A 246 85.40 28.32 28.07
C ASP A 246 86.53 28.93 27.19
N ILE A 247 86.17 29.81 26.23
CA ILE A 247 87.16 30.54 25.41
C ILE A 247 87.92 31.56 26.26
N ALA A 248 87.24 32.24 27.18
CA ALA A 248 87.85 33.20 28.08
C ALA A 248 88.91 32.55 28.98
N GLU A 249 88.59 31.36 29.52
CA GLU A 249 89.50 30.57 30.35
C GLU A 249 90.66 29.98 29.54
N SER A 250 90.38 29.36 28.40
CA SER A 250 91.41 28.70 27.58
C SER A 250 92.40 29.66 26.90
N LYS A 251 92.01 30.93 26.66
CA LYS A 251 92.84 31.95 26.01
C LYS A 251 93.35 33.05 26.94
N ASP A 252 93.06 32.96 28.25
CA ASP A 252 93.41 33.95 29.27
C ASP A 252 92.92 35.38 28.92
N LEU A 253 91.62 35.49 28.64
CA LEU A 253 90.95 36.74 28.26
C LEU A 253 89.91 37.16 29.33
N PRO A 254 90.33 37.72 30.48
CA PRO A 254 89.46 37.98 31.63
C PRO A 254 88.31 38.95 31.32
N GLN A 255 88.51 39.88 30.37
CA GLN A 255 87.49 40.84 29.94
C GLN A 255 86.24 40.18 29.34
N LEU A 256 86.32 38.93 28.89
CA LEU A 256 85.16 38.22 28.35
C LEU A 256 84.18 37.79 29.45
N PHE A 257 84.63 37.59 30.69
CA PHE A 257 83.73 37.30 31.81
C PHE A 257 82.84 38.50 32.14
N GLU A 258 83.41 39.70 32.23
CA GLU A 258 82.65 40.94 32.42
C GLU A 258 81.66 41.18 31.27
N CYS A 259 82.08 40.94 30.02
CA CYS A 259 81.17 41.03 28.86
C CYS A 259 79.99 40.04 28.93
N VAL A 260 80.21 38.83 29.47
CA VAL A 260 79.14 37.82 29.65
C VAL A 260 78.17 38.29 30.73
N ASP A 261 78.66 38.79 31.86
CA ASP A 261 77.83 39.30 32.95
C ASP A 261 76.98 40.51 32.50
N GLU A 262 77.58 41.47 31.79
CA GLU A 262 76.87 42.61 31.22
C GLU A 262 75.77 42.18 30.22
N SER A 263 76.05 41.17 29.40
CA SER A 263 75.10 40.60 28.45
C SER A 263 73.89 39.97 29.15
N ILE A 264 74.14 39.18 30.21
CA ILE A 264 73.08 38.56 31.01
C ILE A 264 72.20 39.64 31.65
N VAL A 265 72.81 40.65 32.28
CA VAL A 265 72.08 41.76 32.91
C VAL A 265 71.21 42.50 31.89
N ALA A 266 71.75 42.78 30.70
CA ALA A 266 70.99 43.45 29.64
C ALA A 266 69.79 42.62 29.14
N VAL A 267 69.93 41.30 29.02
CA VAL A 267 68.84 40.40 28.65
C VAL A 267 67.75 40.36 29.73
N CYS A 268 68.14 40.24 31.00
CA CYS A 268 67.20 40.26 32.14
C CYS A 268 66.42 41.58 32.23
N GLN A 269 67.10 42.71 32.04
CA GLN A 269 66.44 44.03 32.03
C GLN A 269 65.43 44.17 30.88
N ARG A 270 65.77 43.70 29.68
CA ARG A 270 64.83 43.69 28.54
C ARG A 270 63.64 42.80 28.81
N TYR A 271 63.86 41.62 29.38
CA TYR A 271 62.78 40.71 29.79
C TYR A 271 61.84 41.38 30.81
N ALA A 272 62.38 42.05 31.83
CA ALA A 272 61.59 42.82 32.79
C ALA A 272 60.71 43.89 32.13
N GLN A 273 61.23 44.62 31.14
CA GLN A 273 60.46 45.59 30.38
C GLN A 273 59.32 44.94 29.57
N TYR A 274 59.57 43.77 28.95
CA TYR A 274 58.53 43.04 28.22
C TYR A 274 57.41 42.57 29.13
N VAL A 275 57.76 42.03 30.30
CA VAL A 275 56.79 41.54 31.28
C VAL A 275 55.94 42.68 31.84
N GLN A 276 56.55 43.82 32.16
CA GLN A 276 55.82 45.03 32.60
C GLN A 276 54.84 45.53 31.53
N ARG A 277 55.23 45.46 30.24
CA ARG A 277 54.36 45.87 29.12
C ARG A 277 53.16 44.95 28.92
N LEU A 278 53.27 43.67 29.26
CA LEU A 278 52.17 42.70 29.21
C LEU A 278 51.16 42.90 30.36
N GLY A 279 51.43 43.81 31.30
CA GLY A 279 50.56 44.09 32.44
C GLY A 279 50.65 43.05 33.56
N THR A 280 51.54 42.06 33.43
CA THR A 280 51.77 41.04 34.45
C THR A 280 52.69 41.61 35.53
N GLN A 281 52.22 41.67 36.78
CA GLN A 281 53.07 42.00 37.92
C GLN A 281 53.97 40.81 38.25
N VAL A 282 55.19 40.84 37.74
CA VAL A 282 56.21 39.85 38.07
C VAL A 282 57.21 40.50 39.01
N SER A 283 57.23 40.01 40.25
CA SER A 283 58.26 40.38 41.22
C SER A 283 59.51 39.53 40.96
N PHE A 284 60.58 40.16 40.48
CA PHE A 284 61.87 39.49 40.32
C PHE A 284 62.49 39.09 41.66
N GLU A 285 62.18 39.83 42.72
CA GLU A 285 62.57 39.49 44.09
C GLU A 285 61.90 38.19 44.54
N GLU A 286 60.60 38.04 44.28
CA GLU A 286 59.85 36.80 44.57
C GLU A 286 60.30 35.63 43.67
N ILE A 287 60.75 35.89 42.44
CA ILE A 287 61.32 34.85 41.57
C ILE A 287 62.63 34.30 42.13
N LEU A 288 63.50 35.17 42.62
CA LEU A 288 64.83 34.81 43.10
C LEU A 288 64.80 34.29 44.55
N ASN A 289 63.93 34.87 45.37
CA ASN A 289 63.70 34.54 46.77
C ASN A 289 62.20 34.39 47.01
N PRO A 290 61.60 33.26 46.59
CA PRO A 290 60.18 33.09 46.79
C PRO A 290 59.87 32.98 48.27
N SER A 291 58.74 33.57 48.68
CA SER A 291 58.23 33.60 50.05
C SER A 291 58.12 32.22 50.71
N TRP A 292 57.99 31.14 49.93
CA TRP A 292 57.97 29.75 50.43
C TRP A 292 59.36 29.18 50.74
N MET A 293 60.44 29.79 50.26
CA MET A 293 61.83 29.33 50.46
C MET A 293 62.43 29.88 51.76
N PHE A 294 62.00 31.06 52.19
CA PHE A 294 62.35 31.66 53.48
C PHE A 294 61.09 32.24 54.13
N PRO A 295 60.21 31.41 54.71
CA PRO A 295 59.06 31.93 55.45
C PRO A 295 59.60 32.79 56.60
N GLU A 296 59.14 34.04 56.67
CA GLU A 296 59.42 34.92 57.81
C GLU A 296 59.11 34.14 59.10
N THR A 297 60.07 34.05 60.02
CA THR A 297 59.82 33.52 61.35
C THR A 297 58.78 34.44 61.98
N ALA A 298 57.53 33.98 62.01
CA ALA A 298 56.45 34.67 62.66
C ALA A 298 56.91 35.07 64.06
N ASP A 299 56.85 36.38 64.35
CA ASP A 299 57.06 36.94 65.66
C ASP A 299 56.34 36.06 66.68
N ILE A 300 57.12 35.49 67.59
CA ILE A 300 56.60 34.83 68.78
C ILE A 300 55.97 35.95 69.61
N ASP A 301 54.67 36.15 69.44
CA ASP A 301 53.89 37.02 70.30
C ASP A 301 53.89 36.41 71.70
N THR A 302 54.86 36.86 72.49
CA THR A 302 54.94 36.67 73.93
C THR A 302 54.21 37.83 74.58
N SER A 303 52.89 37.79 74.54
CA SER A 303 52.01 38.55 75.43
C SER A 303 50.64 37.88 75.44
N GLY A 304 50.01 37.45 76.54
CA GLY A 304 50.22 37.65 77.96
C GLY A 304 48.82 37.59 78.59
N GLN A 305 48.55 36.55 79.40
CA GLN A 305 47.36 36.26 80.23
C GLN A 305 46.09 35.74 79.54
#